data_AF-A0A840MXC1-F1
#
_entry.id   AF-A0A840MXC1-F1
#
_cell.length_a   1.000
_cell.length_b   1.000
_cell.length_c   1.000
_cell.angle_alpha   90.00
_cell.angle_beta   90.00
_cell.angle_gamma   90.00
#
_symmetry.space_group_name_H-M   'P 1'
#
loop_
_entity.id
_entity.type
_entity.pdbx_description
1 polymer ?
#
loop_
_entity_poly.entity_id
_entity_poly.type
_entity_poly.pdbx_seq_one_letter_code
_entity_poly.pdbx_strand_id
1 'polypeptide(L)'
;MADQEGRNMLTRDRGFTILELMITIAIVSIVTMIALPEASVWLANSKTRTIAEGYMNGLQIARNEAIKRNIPIQFEIQNTGGWTVSVVSTNEVVQKSVTGTSASIKFSVIAKDNKTKVIYNGLGALVDSGNAIQELDFSPTSISTGKSTPVRVVISNPSGSVKMCLPSSALPTGDPRKC
;
A
#
# COMPACT_ATOMS: atom_id res chain seq x y z
N MET A 1 -20.37 68.39 -36.36
CA MET A 1 -20.28 67.05 -36.98
C MET A 1 -18.89 66.93 -37.60
N ALA A 2 -17.96 66.30 -36.90
CA ALA A 2 -16.69 65.82 -37.44
C ALA A 2 -16.25 64.63 -36.57
N ASP A 3 -16.00 63.51 -37.23
CA ASP A 3 -15.81 62.16 -36.69
C ASP A 3 -14.67 62.03 -35.67
N GLN A 4 -14.93 61.25 -34.61
CA GLN A 4 -13.90 60.67 -33.76
C GLN A 4 -13.50 59.30 -34.34
N GLU A 5 -12.43 59.27 -35.13
CA GLU A 5 -11.76 58.01 -35.48
C GLU A 5 -11.06 57.44 -34.23
N GLY A 6 -11.70 56.41 -33.66
CA GLY A 6 -11.12 55.59 -32.59
C GLY A 6 -9.87 54.88 -33.09
N ARG A 7 -8.69 55.35 -32.65
CA ARG A 7 -7.41 54.66 -32.86
C ARG A 7 -7.40 53.35 -32.07
N ASN A 8 -7.79 52.25 -32.71
CA ASN A 8 -7.56 50.90 -32.20
C ASN A 8 -6.06 50.66 -32.09
N MET A 9 -5.50 50.84 -30.89
CA MET A 9 -4.16 50.35 -30.56
C MET A 9 -4.24 48.83 -30.50
N LEU A 10 -3.96 48.16 -31.63
CA LEU A 10 -3.73 46.72 -31.65
C LEU A 10 -2.50 46.44 -30.78
N THR A 11 -2.73 45.96 -29.57
CA THR A 11 -1.68 45.39 -28.72
C THR A 11 -1.03 44.26 -29.50
N ARG A 12 0.24 44.42 -29.82
CA ARG A 12 1.05 43.42 -30.51
C ARG A 12 1.26 42.25 -29.54
N ASP A 13 0.48 41.19 -29.69
CA ASP A 13 0.73 39.94 -28.97
C ASP A 13 2.14 39.47 -29.30
N ARG A 14 3.01 39.43 -28.29
CA ARG A 14 4.36 38.87 -28.41
C ARG A 14 4.21 37.36 -28.39
N GLY A 15 4.27 36.73 -29.57
CA GLY A 15 4.35 35.29 -29.70
C GLY A 15 5.69 34.72 -29.22
N PHE A 16 5.68 33.45 -28.80
CA PHE A 16 6.89 32.69 -28.46
C PHE A 16 7.77 32.47 -29.69
N THR A 17 9.09 32.53 -29.53
CA THR A 17 10.02 32.19 -30.63
C THR A 17 10.22 30.67 -30.74
N ILE A 18 10.55 30.17 -31.94
CA ILE A 18 10.92 28.76 -32.15
C ILE A 18 12.08 28.35 -31.23
N LEU A 19 13.04 29.26 -31.02
CA LEU A 19 14.17 29.05 -30.13
C LEU A 19 13.74 28.86 -28.67
N GLU A 20 12.77 29.65 -28.20
CA GLU A 20 12.24 29.55 -26.83
C GLU A 20 11.50 28.23 -26.62
N LEU A 21 10.75 27.75 -27.62
CA LEU A 21 10.14 26.44 -27.57
C LEU A 21 11.20 25.32 -27.51
N MET A 22 12.28 25.43 -28.29
CA MET A 22 13.36 24.45 -28.24
C MET A 22 14.07 24.41 -26.87
N ILE A 23 14.36 25.57 -26.29
CA ILE A 23 15.00 25.66 -24.96
C ILE A 23 14.07 25.14 -23.88
N THR A 24 12.79 25.48 -23.91
CA THR A 24 11.80 25.00 -22.92
C THR A 24 11.64 23.49 -22.97
N ILE A 25 11.51 22.89 -24.16
CA ILE A 25 11.45 21.42 -24.32
C ILE A 25 12.75 20.78 -23.85
N ALA A 26 13.91 21.37 -24.15
CA ALA A 26 15.21 20.86 -23.68
C ALA A 26 15.27 20.82 -22.15
N ILE A 27 14.89 21.91 -21.47
CA ILE A 27 14.87 21.98 -20.00
C ILE A 27 13.85 20.98 -19.43
N VAL A 28 12.64 20.93 -19.97
CA VAL A 28 11.60 19.99 -19.53
C VAL A 28 12.07 18.54 -19.67
N SER A 29 12.77 18.19 -20.75
CA SER A 29 13.27 16.83 -20.96
C SER A 29 14.28 16.42 -19.88
N ILE A 30 15.22 17.31 -19.52
CA ILE A 30 16.23 17.08 -18.48
C ILE A 30 15.56 16.90 -17.12
N VAL A 31 14.64 17.79 -16.76
CA VAL A 31 13.91 17.71 -15.48
C VAL A 31 13.09 16.43 -15.39
N THR A 32 12.42 16.05 -16.48
CA THR A 32 11.58 14.86 -16.53
C THR A 32 12.40 13.58 -16.33
N MET A 33 13.60 13.50 -16.91
CA MET A 33 14.50 12.35 -16.73
C MET A 33 14.89 12.12 -15.27
N ILE A 34 14.96 13.19 -14.46
CA ILE A 34 15.28 13.10 -13.03
C ILE A 34 14.01 12.83 -12.20
N ALA A 35 12.88 13.47 -12.54
CA ALA A 35 11.65 13.41 -11.76
C ALA A 35 10.92 12.05 -11.86
N LEU A 36 10.84 11.48 -13.07
CA LEU A 36 10.08 10.23 -13.31
C LEU A 36 10.58 9.00 -12.51
N PRO A 37 11.88 8.68 -12.43
CA PRO A 37 12.33 7.52 -11.67
C PRO A 37 12.00 7.64 -10.19
N GLU A 38 12.13 8.83 -9.60
CA GLU A 38 11.82 9.05 -8.17
C GLU A 38 10.30 8.99 -7.90
N ALA A 39 9.48 9.50 -8.82
CA ALA A 39 8.03 9.35 -8.74
C ALA A 39 7.59 7.87 -8.73
N SER A 40 8.26 7.01 -9.51
CA SER A 40 7.95 5.56 -9.55
C SER A 40 8.26 4.85 -8.22
N VAL A 41 9.34 5.24 -7.54
CA VAL A 41 9.74 4.70 -6.24
C VAL A 41 8.75 5.11 -5.16
N TRP A 42 8.40 6.41 -5.13
CA TRP A 42 7.41 6.93 -4.18
C TRP A 42 6.05 6.23 -4.34
N LEU A 43 5.61 6.01 -5.58
CA LEU A 43 4.35 5.30 -5.86
C LEU A 43 4.40 3.84 -5.40
N ALA A 44 5.50 3.13 -5.65
CA ALA A 44 5.68 1.75 -5.23
C ALA A 44 5.66 1.59 -3.69
N ASN A 45 6.34 2.49 -2.98
CA ASN A 45 6.35 2.53 -1.52
C ASN A 45 4.98 2.89 -0.94
N SER A 46 4.30 3.89 -1.51
CA SER A 46 2.94 4.28 -1.09
C SER A 46 1.95 3.12 -1.27
N LYS A 47 2.02 2.42 -2.40
CA LYS A 47 1.17 1.27 -2.66
C LYS A 47 1.43 0.09 -1.70
N THR A 48 2.70 -0.16 -1.37
CA THR A 48 3.08 -1.20 -0.40
C THR A 48 2.42 -0.95 0.95
N ARG A 49 2.40 0.31 1.39
CA ARG A 49 1.70 0.72 2.61
C ARG A 49 0.19 0.51 2.51
N THR A 50 -0.46 0.96 1.43
CA THR A 50 -1.90 0.75 1.22
C THR A 50 -2.29 -0.72 1.25
N ILE A 51 -1.47 -1.60 0.67
CA ILE A 51 -1.68 -3.05 0.71
C ILE A 51 -1.58 -3.56 2.15
N ALA A 52 -0.51 -3.20 2.87
CA ALA A 52 -0.34 -3.59 4.26
C ALA A 52 -1.51 -3.11 5.15
N GLU A 53 -2.03 -1.90 4.90
CA GLU A 53 -3.22 -1.35 5.56
C GLU A 53 -4.48 -2.17 5.24
N GLY A 54 -4.62 -2.64 4.00
CA GLY A 54 -5.69 -3.56 3.61
C GLY A 54 -5.64 -4.90 4.34
N TYR A 55 -4.46 -5.49 4.53
CA TYR A 55 -4.29 -6.72 5.30
C TYR A 55 -4.55 -6.50 6.80
N MET A 56 -4.03 -5.40 7.36
CA MET A 56 -4.33 -4.98 8.73
C MET A 56 -5.84 -4.84 8.94
N ASN A 57 -6.53 -4.18 8.02
CA ASN A 57 -7.98 -4.02 8.06
C ASN A 57 -8.70 -5.37 8.03
N GLY A 58 -8.31 -6.29 7.13
CA GLY A 58 -8.89 -7.63 7.07
C GLY A 58 -8.71 -8.43 8.37
N LEU A 59 -7.54 -8.35 9.01
CA LEU A 59 -7.29 -8.98 10.32
C LEU A 59 -8.16 -8.37 11.42
N GLN A 60 -8.32 -7.04 11.45
CA GLN A 60 -9.20 -6.37 12.40
C GLN A 60 -10.67 -6.73 12.18
N ILE A 61 -11.10 -6.88 10.93
CA ILE A 61 -12.45 -7.33 10.59
C ILE A 61 -12.67 -8.76 11.07
N ALA A 62 -11.74 -9.67 10.83
CA ALA A 62 -11.82 -11.04 11.34
C ALA A 62 -11.95 -11.09 12.87
N ARG A 63 -11.12 -10.31 13.58
CA ARG A 63 -11.14 -10.22 15.04
C ARG A 63 -12.46 -9.63 15.56
N ASN A 64 -12.90 -8.52 14.99
CA ASN A 64 -14.14 -7.85 15.38
C ASN A 64 -15.35 -8.73 15.09
N GLU A 65 -15.37 -9.46 13.98
CA GLU A 65 -16.46 -10.37 13.65
C GLU A 65 -16.50 -11.57 14.59
N ALA A 66 -15.34 -12.09 15.00
CA ALA A 66 -15.25 -13.16 15.99
C ALA A 66 -15.87 -12.72 17.32
N ILE A 67 -15.52 -11.52 17.78
CA ILE A 67 -16.06 -10.94 19.01
C ILE A 67 -17.57 -10.69 18.88
N LYS A 68 -18.01 -10.06 17.79
CA LYS A 68 -19.42 -9.72 17.56
C LYS A 68 -20.32 -10.95 17.51
N ARG A 69 -19.88 -12.00 16.81
CA ARG A 69 -20.65 -13.24 16.64
C ARG A 69 -20.39 -14.26 17.75
N ASN A 70 -19.39 -14.03 18.61
CA ASN A 70 -18.90 -14.98 19.61
C ASN A 70 -18.60 -16.38 19.03
N ILE A 71 -18.06 -16.44 17.80
CA ILE A 71 -17.70 -17.68 17.11
C ILE A 71 -16.31 -17.56 16.49
N PRO A 72 -15.64 -18.70 16.18
CA PRO A 72 -14.34 -18.66 15.50
C PRO A 72 -14.44 -18.08 14.08
N ILE A 73 -13.61 -17.07 13.79
CA ILE A 73 -13.47 -16.45 12.47
C ILE A 73 -12.02 -16.61 11.99
N GLN A 74 -11.87 -17.04 10.74
CA GLN A 74 -10.60 -17.22 10.07
C GLN A 74 -10.30 -16.02 9.17
N PHE A 75 -9.06 -15.54 9.24
CA PHE A 75 -8.42 -14.76 8.19
C PHE A 75 -7.44 -15.67 7.46
N GLU A 76 -7.46 -15.68 6.12
CA GLU A 76 -6.56 -16.50 5.31
C GLU A 76 -6.06 -15.73 4.09
N ILE A 77 -4.75 -15.83 3.84
CA ILE A 77 -4.10 -15.27 2.66
C ILE A 77 -4.32 -16.21 1.48
N GLN A 78 -4.77 -15.63 0.37
CA GLN A 78 -5.02 -16.37 -0.87
C GLN A 78 -3.77 -16.38 -1.75
N ASN A 79 -3.58 -17.46 -2.52
CA ASN A 79 -2.45 -17.61 -3.45
C ASN A 79 -2.39 -16.50 -4.52
N THR A 80 -3.49 -15.81 -4.77
CA THR A 80 -3.60 -14.66 -5.68
C THR A 80 -3.05 -13.35 -5.08
N GLY A 81 -2.50 -13.38 -3.87
CA GLY A 81 -2.00 -12.19 -3.16
C GLY A 81 -3.12 -11.35 -2.53
N GLY A 82 -4.33 -11.90 -2.41
CA GLY A 82 -5.44 -11.32 -1.66
C GLY A 82 -5.61 -11.97 -0.28
N TRP A 83 -6.73 -11.69 0.38
CA TRP A 83 -7.08 -12.31 1.65
C TRP A 83 -8.60 -12.51 1.75
N THR A 84 -9.00 -13.48 2.56
CA THR A 84 -10.40 -13.81 2.84
C THR A 84 -10.62 -13.90 4.33
N VAL A 85 -11.76 -13.39 4.79
CA VAL A 85 -12.28 -13.56 6.15
C VAL A 85 -13.52 -14.44 6.06
N SER A 86 -13.54 -15.54 6.80
CA SER A 86 -14.65 -16.49 6.78
C SER A 86 -14.96 -17.09 8.14
N VAL A 87 -16.18 -17.57 8.32
CA VAL A 87 -16.59 -18.34 9.48
C VAL A 87 -15.98 -19.74 9.39
N VAL A 88 -15.31 -20.20 10.46
CA VAL A 88 -14.57 -21.48 10.46
C VAL A 88 -15.50 -22.68 10.24
N SER A 89 -16.70 -22.67 10.82
CA SER A 89 -17.62 -23.80 10.77
C SER A 89 -18.39 -23.93 9.45
N THR A 90 -18.77 -22.82 8.83
CA THR A 90 -19.64 -22.79 7.65
C THR A 90 -18.93 -22.42 6.36
N ASN A 91 -17.69 -21.90 6.43
CA ASN A 91 -16.98 -21.26 5.32
C ASN A 91 -17.74 -20.07 4.70
N GLU A 92 -18.71 -19.51 5.42
CA GLU A 92 -19.37 -18.26 5.02
C GLU A 92 -18.31 -17.15 4.91
N VAL A 93 -18.23 -16.51 3.74
CA VAL A 93 -17.30 -15.41 3.51
C VAL A 93 -17.90 -14.13 4.08
N VAL A 94 -17.24 -13.58 5.11
CA VAL A 94 -17.59 -12.28 5.71
C VAL A 94 -17.07 -11.17 4.81
N GLN A 95 -15.82 -11.26 4.38
CA GLN A 95 -15.19 -10.29 3.50
C GLN A 95 -14.04 -10.91 2.74
N LYS A 96 -13.76 -10.39 1.55
CA LYS A 96 -12.58 -10.76 0.77
C LYS A 96 -11.97 -9.54 0.10
N SER A 97 -10.65 -9.56 -0.01
CA SER A 97 -9.90 -8.66 -0.88
C SER A 97 -9.28 -9.48 -2.00
N VAL A 98 -9.47 -9.01 -3.24
CA VAL A 98 -8.82 -9.57 -4.41
C VAL A 98 -7.75 -8.59 -4.83
N THR A 99 -6.50 -9.01 -4.76
CA THR A 99 -5.43 -8.28 -5.45
C THR A 99 -5.57 -8.59 -6.93
N GLY A 100 -6.20 -7.67 -7.67
CA GLY A 100 -6.28 -7.79 -9.12
C GLY A 100 -4.89 -7.89 -9.74
N THR A 101 -4.71 -8.85 -10.64
CA THR A 101 -3.49 -9.09 -11.44
C THR A 101 -3.12 -7.90 -12.36
N SER A 102 -3.91 -6.82 -12.34
CA SER A 102 -3.79 -5.61 -13.17
C SER A 102 -2.98 -4.48 -12.52
N ALA A 103 -2.36 -4.74 -11.37
CA ALA A 103 -1.46 -3.80 -10.72
C ALA A 103 -0.10 -3.74 -11.44
N SER A 104 0.21 -2.64 -12.11
CA SER A 104 1.53 -2.37 -12.74
C SER A 104 2.72 -2.36 -11.77
N ILE A 105 2.44 -2.32 -10.46
CA ILE A 105 3.43 -2.43 -9.39
C ILE A 105 3.26 -3.81 -8.75
N LYS A 106 4.27 -4.66 -8.95
CA LYS A 106 4.38 -5.98 -8.33
C LYS A 106 4.84 -5.82 -6.88
N PHE A 107 4.28 -6.63 -5.99
CA PHE A 107 4.64 -6.67 -4.57
C PHE A 107 4.70 -8.11 -4.10
N SER A 108 5.37 -8.32 -2.97
CA SER A 108 5.44 -9.59 -2.27
C SER A 108 4.81 -9.42 -0.89
N VAL A 109 4.04 -10.44 -0.48
CA VAL A 109 3.53 -10.63 0.88
C VAL A 109 4.11 -11.94 1.38
N ILE A 110 4.91 -11.88 2.43
CA ILE A 110 5.60 -13.06 2.97
C ILE A 110 5.23 -13.21 4.43
N ALA A 111 4.55 -14.31 4.76
CA ALA A 111 4.41 -14.74 6.14
C ALA A 111 5.72 -15.37 6.61
N LYS A 112 6.40 -14.76 7.58
CA LYS A 112 7.70 -15.26 8.08
C LYS A 112 7.60 -16.65 8.69
N ASP A 113 6.44 -16.95 9.27
CA ASP A 113 6.15 -18.22 9.93
C ASP A 113 5.75 -19.35 8.94
N ASN A 114 5.73 -19.05 7.62
CA ASN A 114 5.21 -19.93 6.57
C ASN A 114 3.76 -20.41 6.85
N LYS A 115 2.99 -19.60 7.55
CA LYS A 115 1.56 -19.84 7.84
C LYS A 115 0.71 -19.00 6.90
N THR A 116 -0.50 -19.46 6.60
CA THR A 116 -1.43 -18.77 5.69
C THR A 116 -2.67 -18.23 6.37
N LYS A 117 -2.90 -18.56 7.65
CA LYS A 117 -4.13 -18.21 8.35
C LYS A 117 -3.94 -17.73 9.78
N VAL A 118 -4.97 -17.07 10.29
CA VAL A 118 -5.15 -16.66 11.69
C VAL A 118 -6.59 -16.97 12.06
N ILE A 119 -6.82 -17.58 13.24
CA ILE A 119 -8.16 -17.86 13.73
C ILE A 119 -8.37 -17.14 15.06
N TYR A 120 -9.38 -16.26 15.11
CA TYR A 120 -9.80 -15.54 16.29
C TYR A 120 -10.99 -16.23 16.96
N ASN A 121 -11.04 -16.26 18.29
CA ASN A 121 -12.24 -16.62 19.05
C ASN A 121 -13.09 -15.40 19.41
N GLY A 122 -14.21 -15.64 20.11
CA GLY A 122 -15.11 -14.60 20.62
C GLY A 122 -14.52 -13.61 21.62
N LEU A 123 -13.33 -13.88 22.15
CA LEU A 123 -12.59 -12.94 23.01
C LEU A 123 -11.57 -12.10 22.21
N GLY A 124 -11.47 -12.32 20.90
CA GLY A 124 -10.50 -11.68 20.03
C GLY A 124 -9.07 -12.20 20.19
N ALA A 125 -8.88 -13.33 20.87
CA ALA A 125 -7.60 -14.01 21.04
C ALA A 125 -7.41 -15.09 19.96
N LEU A 126 -6.16 -15.48 19.73
CA LEU A 126 -5.81 -16.53 18.77
C LEU A 126 -6.12 -17.92 19.32
N VAL A 127 -6.75 -18.79 18.52
CA VAL A 127 -7.15 -20.15 18.93
C VAL A 127 -6.06 -21.20 18.68
N ASP A 128 -5.32 -21.08 17.57
CA ASP A 128 -4.23 -22.00 17.20
C ASP A 128 -2.95 -21.20 16.99
N SER A 129 -2.43 -20.64 18.07
CA SER A 129 -1.36 -19.66 17.99
C SER A 129 0.00 -20.23 17.54
N GLY A 130 0.18 -21.56 17.58
CA GLY A 130 1.33 -22.24 16.99
C GLY A 130 1.28 -22.34 15.46
N ASN A 131 0.09 -22.21 14.86
CA ASN A 131 -0.11 -22.22 13.41
C ASN A 131 -0.68 -20.91 12.85
N ALA A 132 -0.82 -19.88 13.68
CA ALA A 132 -1.22 -18.56 13.26
C ALA A 132 -0.05 -17.80 12.62
N ILE A 133 -0.35 -16.99 11.61
CA ILE A 133 0.56 -15.95 11.13
C ILE A 133 0.88 -15.01 12.31
N GLN A 134 2.16 -14.73 12.55
CA GLN A 134 2.61 -13.74 13.53
C GLN A 134 3.27 -12.53 12.86
N GLU A 135 3.94 -12.73 11.72
CA GLU A 135 4.54 -11.64 10.95
C GLU A 135 4.25 -11.75 9.45
N LEU A 136 3.85 -10.62 8.86
CA LEU A 136 3.70 -10.43 7.41
C LEU A 136 4.59 -9.30 6.93
N ASP A 137 5.53 -9.62 6.04
CA ASP A 137 6.36 -8.64 5.35
C ASP A 137 5.77 -8.27 4.00
N PHE A 138 5.70 -6.96 3.75
CA PHE A 138 5.24 -6.35 2.51
C PHE A 138 6.42 -5.64 1.87
N SER A 139 6.72 -5.98 0.62
CA SER A 139 7.81 -5.35 -0.12
C SER A 139 7.46 -5.21 -1.60
N PRO A 140 7.75 -4.06 -2.23
CA PRO A 140 7.64 -3.93 -3.68
C PRO A 140 8.70 -4.82 -4.35
N THR A 141 8.34 -5.46 -5.46
CA THR A 141 9.26 -6.28 -6.28
C THR A 141 9.60 -5.60 -7.61
N SER A 142 9.02 -4.44 -7.89
CA SER A 142 9.27 -3.63 -9.08
C SER A 142 10.38 -2.58 -8.91
N ILE A 143 10.96 -2.44 -7.71
CA ILE A 143 12.04 -1.49 -7.42
C ILE A 143 13.19 -2.20 -6.67
N SER A 144 14.41 -1.67 -6.79
CA SER A 144 15.57 -2.24 -6.11
C SER A 144 15.47 -2.11 -4.59
N THR A 145 16.03 -3.07 -3.86
CA THR A 145 15.96 -3.15 -2.39
C THR A 145 16.48 -1.89 -1.70
N GLY A 146 17.47 -1.20 -2.27
CA GLY A 146 18.02 0.04 -1.72
C GLY A 146 17.10 1.27 -1.80
N LYS A 147 16.03 1.22 -2.60
CA LYS A 147 15.00 2.29 -2.70
C LYS A 147 13.65 1.87 -2.09
N SER A 148 13.55 0.62 -1.64
CA SER A 148 12.34 0.03 -1.09
C SER A 148 12.18 0.40 0.39
N THR A 149 10.97 0.80 0.78
CA THR A 149 10.59 0.94 2.19
C THR A 149 9.64 -0.20 2.57
N PRO A 150 10.15 -1.33 3.08
CA PRO A 150 9.31 -2.47 3.43
C PRO A 150 8.45 -2.15 4.66
N VAL A 151 7.28 -2.78 4.73
CA VAL A 151 6.34 -2.64 5.86
C VAL A 151 6.09 -4.02 6.44
N ARG A 152 5.95 -4.11 7.76
CA ARG A 152 5.59 -5.33 8.47
C ARG A 152 4.27 -5.16 9.21
N VAL A 153 3.41 -6.18 9.15
CA VAL A 153 2.28 -6.35 10.06
C VAL A 153 2.62 -7.46 11.05
N VAL A 154 2.48 -7.16 12.34
CA VAL A 154 2.72 -8.10 13.44
C VAL A 154 1.41 -8.38 14.16
N ILE A 155 1.14 -9.66 14.40
CA ILE A 155 0.00 -10.15 15.17
C ILE A 155 0.54 -10.73 16.47
N SER A 156 0.12 -10.18 17.59
CA SER A 156 0.60 -10.59 18.91
C SER A 156 -0.05 -11.90 19.34
N ASN A 157 0.75 -12.85 19.80
CA ASN A 157 0.30 -14.11 20.37
C ASN A 157 0.29 -14.02 21.91
N PRO A 158 -0.81 -14.41 22.61
CA PRO A 158 -2.10 -14.91 22.12
C PRO A 158 -3.16 -13.82 21.94
N SER A 159 -2.87 -12.56 22.29
CA SER A 159 -3.85 -11.49 22.39
C SER A 159 -4.57 -11.17 21.07
N GLY A 160 -3.98 -11.54 19.92
CA GLY A 160 -4.53 -11.27 18.60
C GLY A 160 -4.47 -9.79 18.21
N SER A 161 -3.76 -8.94 18.96
CA SER A 161 -3.60 -7.53 18.60
C SER A 161 -2.71 -7.38 17.37
N VAL A 162 -3.13 -6.54 16.43
CA VAL A 162 -2.46 -6.34 15.15
C VAL A 162 -1.83 -4.94 15.11
N LYS A 163 -0.53 -4.85 14.81
CA LYS A 163 0.22 -3.59 14.69
C LYS A 163 1.03 -3.54 13.40
N MET A 164 1.22 -2.33 12.87
CA MET A 164 2.07 -2.09 11.70
C MET A 164 3.37 -1.42 12.16
N CYS A 165 4.50 -1.90 11.65
CA CYS A 165 5.83 -1.39 11.97
C CYS A 165 6.77 -1.62 10.78
N LEU A 166 8.02 -1.17 10.91
CA LEU A 166 9.07 -1.41 9.93
C LEU A 166 9.90 -2.64 10.36
N PRO A 167 10.26 -3.54 9.44
CA PRO A 167 11.03 -4.73 9.78
C PRO A 167 12.42 -4.36 10.30
N SER A 168 12.95 -5.20 11.19
CA SER A 168 14.16 -4.88 11.96
C SER A 168 15.43 -4.68 11.12
N SER A 169 15.46 -5.22 9.91
CA SER A 169 16.52 -5.06 8.91
C SER A 169 16.51 -3.69 8.23
N ALA A 170 15.45 -2.89 8.40
CA ALA A 170 15.29 -1.60 7.75
C ALA A 170 15.70 -0.40 8.62
N LEU A 171 15.98 -0.60 9.92
CA LEU A 171 16.20 0.50 10.87
C LEU A 171 17.28 0.20 11.93
N PRO A 172 17.96 1.25 12.46
CA PRO A 172 18.88 1.13 13.59
C PRO A 172 18.21 0.55 14.86
N THR A 173 19.02 0.03 15.77
CA THR A 173 18.55 -0.44 17.09
C THR A 173 18.00 0.72 17.91
N GLY A 174 16.81 0.56 18.47
CA GLY A 174 16.15 1.59 19.30
C GLY A 174 15.19 2.53 18.58
N ASP A 175 15.02 2.41 17.25
CA ASP A 175 14.03 3.21 16.51
C ASP A 175 12.59 2.78 16.89
N PRO A 176 11.72 3.71 17.34
CA PRO A 176 10.36 3.38 17.79
C PRO A 176 9.44 2.88 16.67
N ARG A 177 9.81 3.06 15.39
CA ARG A 177 9.05 2.55 14.24
C ARG A 177 9.36 1.08 13.95
N LYS A 178 10.41 0.55 14.56
CA LYS A 178 10.83 -0.84 14.42
C LYS A 178 9.82 -1.77 15.08
N CYS A 179 9.66 -2.96 14.51
CA CYS A 179 9.10 -4.09 15.24
C CYS A 179 10.12 -4.56 16.31
#